data_AF-A0A5K1CH90-F1
#
_entry.id   AF-A0A5K1CH90-F1
#
_cell.length_a   1.000
_cell.length_b   1.000
_cell.length_c   1.000
_cell.angle_alpha   90.00
_cell.angle_beta   90.00
_cell.angle_gamma   90.00
#
_symmetry.space_group_name_H-M   'P 1'
#
loop_
_entity.id
_entity.type
_entity.pdbx_description
1 polymer ?
#
loop_
_entity_poly.entity_id
_entity_poly.type
_entity_poly.pdbx_seq_one_letter_code
_entity_poly.pdbx_strand_id
1 'polypeptide(L)'
;MVAIILYVFLYGRLYLSPSGLENSLVKYARARGDDPLKAALASQSLVQIGLLMALPMVMEIGLERGFRTALSDIIIMQLQLCSVFFTFCLGTKTHYFGRPVLHGGAKYRATGRGFVVRHEKFAENYRLYSRTHVVNRLELLTLLLVYGSYGSTSSDPNAYVLLPFSMWFLVVSRLFSPFIFNPSGFEWQKIVDDWDDWTKWISSRGGIGVPGDKSWESWWEEEQKRLKYTG
;
A
#
# COMPACT_ATOMS: atom_id res chain seq x y z
N MET A 1 -4.72 11.15 -4.62
CA MET A 1 -4.65 11.20 -6.10
C MET A 1 -4.12 9.90 -6.71
N VAL A 2 -2.85 9.49 -6.48
CA VAL A 2 -2.26 8.27 -7.10
C VAL A 2 -3.07 6.99 -6.81
N ALA A 3 -3.49 6.76 -5.56
CA ALA A 3 -4.31 5.59 -5.23
C ALA A 3 -5.65 5.57 -5.98
N ILE A 4 -6.32 6.73 -6.10
CA ILE A 4 -7.60 6.86 -6.80
C ILE A 4 -7.43 6.57 -8.29
N ILE A 5 -6.38 7.11 -8.91
CA ILE A 5 -6.05 6.86 -10.32
C ILE A 5 -5.84 5.36 -10.56
N LEU A 6 -5.15 4.67 -9.65
CA LEU A 6 -4.98 3.21 -9.75
C LEU A 6 -6.29 2.45 -9.66
N TYR A 7 -7.16 2.84 -8.73
CA TYR A 7 -8.48 2.24 -8.60
C TYR A 7 -9.30 2.46 -9.87
N VAL A 8 -9.38 3.70 -10.37
CA VAL A 8 -10.09 4.03 -11.61
C VAL A 8 -9.50 3.27 -12.79
N PHE A 9 -8.17 3.16 -12.88
CA PHE A 9 -7.50 2.42 -13.94
C PHE A 9 -7.82 0.92 -13.90
N LEU A 10 -7.67 0.27 -12.75
CA LEU A 10 -7.88 -1.17 -12.61
C LEU A 10 -9.35 -1.56 -12.74
N TYR A 11 -10.26 -0.78 -12.15
CA TYR A 11 -11.70 -0.98 -12.36
C TYR A 11 -12.11 -0.70 -13.79
N GLY A 12 -11.60 0.38 -14.40
CA GLY A 12 -11.85 0.68 -15.81
C GLY A 12 -11.42 -0.48 -16.71
N ARG A 13 -10.22 -1.03 -16.50
CA ARG A 13 -9.72 -2.21 -17.23
C ARG A 13 -10.57 -3.45 -16.96
N LEU A 14 -10.98 -3.70 -15.71
CA LEU A 14 -11.87 -4.81 -15.36
C LEU A 14 -13.18 -4.76 -16.15
N TYR A 15 -13.77 -3.58 -16.34
CA TYR A 15 -15.00 -3.43 -17.14
C TYR A 15 -14.75 -3.55 -18.65
N LEU A 16 -13.61 -3.02 -19.14
CA LEU A 16 -13.29 -2.98 -20.58
C LEU A 16 -12.80 -4.33 -21.12
N SER A 17 -12.03 -5.08 -20.33
CA SER A 17 -11.42 -6.35 -20.71
C SER A 17 -12.42 -7.41 -21.21
N PRO A 18 -13.50 -7.75 -20.47
CA PRO A 18 -14.46 -8.75 -20.93
C PRO A 18 -15.32 -8.26 -22.11
N SER A 19 -15.44 -6.95 -22.31
CA SER A 19 -16.26 -6.38 -23.40
C SER A 19 -15.57 -6.41 -24.78
N GLY A 20 -14.26 -6.69 -24.83
CA GLY A 20 -13.45 -6.59 -26.05
C GLY A 20 -13.19 -5.16 -26.54
N LEU A 21 -13.82 -4.14 -25.94
CA LEU A 21 -13.63 -2.71 -26.26
C LEU A 21 -12.19 -2.25 -26.04
N GLU A 22 -11.50 -2.85 -25.07
CA GLU A 22 -10.09 -2.60 -24.79
C GLU A 22 -9.20 -2.77 -26.04
N ASN A 23 -9.39 -3.86 -26.78
CA ASN A 23 -8.61 -4.14 -28.00
C ASN A 23 -8.85 -3.08 -29.08
N SER A 24 -10.09 -2.65 -29.26
CA SER A 24 -10.44 -1.60 -30.23
C SER A 24 -9.85 -0.25 -29.83
N LEU A 25 -9.88 0.09 -28.53
CA LEU A 25 -9.27 1.32 -28.02
C LEU A 25 -7.75 1.33 -28.19
N VAL A 26 -7.07 0.21 -27.89
CA VAL A 26 -5.61 0.09 -28.07
C VAL A 26 -5.25 0.20 -29.55
N LYS A 27 -6.01 -0.44 -30.45
CA LYS A 27 -5.79 -0.36 -31.90
C LYS A 27 -5.96 1.07 -32.42
N TYR A 28 -7.00 1.77 -31.95
CA TYR A 28 -7.24 3.16 -32.31
C TYR A 28 -6.17 4.11 -31.76
N ALA A 29 -5.75 3.92 -30.51
CA ALA A 29 -4.69 4.73 -29.88
C ALA A 29 -3.35 4.58 -30.61
N ARG A 30 -2.98 3.36 -31.02
CA ARG A 30 -1.78 3.12 -31.83
C ARG A 30 -1.83 3.83 -33.18
N ALA A 31 -2.99 3.84 -33.84
CA ALA A 31 -3.15 4.50 -35.13
C ALA A 31 -3.00 6.02 -35.06
N ARG A 32 -3.32 6.62 -33.90
CA ARG A 32 -3.31 8.08 -33.70
C ARG A 32 -2.05 8.59 -32.98
N GLY A 33 -1.24 7.69 -32.42
CA GLY A 33 -0.11 8.01 -31.55
C GLY A 33 -0.56 8.21 -30.10
N ASP A 34 0.10 7.53 -29.16
CA ASP A 34 -0.23 7.50 -27.74
C ASP A 34 0.91 7.98 -26.83
N ASP A 35 1.89 8.71 -27.38
CA ASP A 35 3.08 9.16 -26.64
C ASP A 35 2.76 10.03 -25.40
N PRO A 36 1.80 10.97 -25.43
CA PRO A 36 1.42 11.73 -24.24
C PRO A 36 0.84 10.83 -23.13
N LEU A 37 0.05 9.83 -23.50
CA LEU A 37 -0.53 8.87 -22.57
C LEU A 37 0.56 8.00 -21.94
N LYS A 38 1.51 7.51 -22.75
CA LYS A 38 2.67 6.76 -22.27
C LYS A 38 3.52 7.57 -21.30
N ALA A 39 3.81 8.83 -21.62
CA ALA A 39 4.58 9.72 -20.74
C ALA A 39 3.86 9.99 -19.40
N ALA A 40 2.54 10.20 -19.43
CA ALA A 40 1.74 10.38 -18.23
C ALA A 40 1.73 9.11 -17.34
N LEU A 41 1.57 7.93 -17.94
CA LEU A 41 1.60 6.65 -17.21
C LEU A 41 3.00 6.34 -16.64
N ALA A 42 4.06 6.64 -17.39
CA ALA A 42 5.43 6.46 -16.93
C ALA A 42 5.76 7.37 -15.74
N SER A 43 5.43 8.66 -15.83
CA SER A 43 5.64 9.61 -14.72
C SER A 43 4.85 9.22 -13.47
N GLN A 44 3.59 8.80 -13.60
CA GLN A 44 2.80 8.26 -12.49
C GLN A 44 3.50 7.05 -11.86
N SER A 45 3.98 6.11 -12.68
CA SER A 45 4.64 4.89 -12.21
C SER A 45 5.92 5.18 -11.41
N LEU A 46 6.69 6.20 -11.80
CA LEU A 46 7.88 6.66 -11.07
C LEU A 46 7.54 7.27 -9.70
N VAL A 47 6.47 8.07 -9.62
CA VAL A 47 5.98 8.59 -8.33
C VAL A 47 5.52 7.44 -7.44
N GLN A 48 4.90 6.42 -8.03
CA GLN A 48 4.30 5.29 -7.35
C GLN A 48 5.31 4.36 -6.66
N ILE A 49 6.49 4.17 -7.24
CA ILE A 49 7.57 3.37 -6.63
C ILE A 49 8.30 4.11 -5.49
N GLY A 50 7.90 5.36 -5.17
CA GLY A 50 8.44 6.11 -4.03
C GLY A 50 9.65 6.99 -4.36
N LEU A 51 10.09 7.04 -5.62
CA LEU A 51 11.24 7.84 -6.04
C LEU A 51 11.08 9.33 -5.67
N LEU A 52 9.88 9.88 -5.91
CA LEU A 52 9.60 11.30 -5.63
C LEU A 52 9.56 11.60 -4.12
N MET A 53 9.20 10.62 -3.29
CA MET A 53 9.23 10.76 -1.82
C MET A 53 10.63 10.71 -1.24
N ALA A 54 11.56 10.04 -1.92
CA ALA A 54 12.96 10.00 -1.52
C ALA A 54 13.73 11.27 -1.91
N LEU A 55 13.26 12.04 -2.91
CA LEU A 55 13.96 13.22 -3.41
C LEU A 55 14.35 14.24 -2.33
N PRO A 56 13.49 14.65 -1.37
CA PRO A 56 13.88 15.62 -0.36
C PRO A 56 15.08 15.14 0.48
N MET A 57 15.08 13.86 0.86
CA MET A 57 16.16 13.25 1.63
C MET A 57 17.46 13.17 0.81
N VAL A 58 17.37 12.81 -0.46
CA VAL A 58 18.54 12.79 -1.36
C VAL A 58 19.11 14.19 -1.55
N MET A 59 18.27 15.21 -1.69
CA MET A 59 18.69 16.61 -1.80
C MET A 59 19.37 17.10 -0.51
N GLU A 60 18.82 16.77 0.66
CA GLU A 60 19.42 17.07 1.97
C GLU A 60 20.83 16.48 2.08
N ILE A 61 20.99 15.18 1.79
CA ILE A 61 22.30 14.50 1.80
C ILE A 61 23.25 15.14 0.77
N GLY A 62 22.74 15.48 -0.42
CA GLY A 62 23.53 16.13 -1.46
C GLY A 62 24.05 17.51 -1.06
N LEU A 63 23.24 18.28 -0.33
CA LEU A 63 23.62 19.60 0.19
C LEU A 63 24.57 19.50 1.38
N GLU A 64 24.38 18.56 2.29
CA GLU A 64 25.19 18.41 3.50
C GLU A 64 26.54 17.71 3.27
N ARG A 65 26.56 16.68 2.40
CA ARG A 65 27.68 15.73 2.29
C ARG A 65 28.21 15.57 0.87
N GLY A 66 27.67 16.35 -0.08
CA GLY A 66 28.07 16.37 -1.48
C GLY A 66 27.37 15.31 -2.35
N PHE A 67 27.29 15.60 -3.66
CA PHE A 67 26.51 14.81 -4.62
C PHE A 67 27.01 13.36 -4.79
N ARG A 68 28.32 13.12 -4.72
CA ARG A 68 28.89 11.76 -4.83
C ARG A 68 28.46 10.88 -3.67
N THR A 69 28.46 11.41 -2.44
CA THR A 69 27.98 10.72 -1.25
C THR A 69 26.49 10.43 -1.37
N ALA A 70 25.70 11.42 -1.81
CA ALA A 70 24.26 11.25 -2.03
C ALA A 70 23.95 10.11 -3.03
N LEU A 71 24.69 10.00 -4.13
CA LEU A 71 24.51 8.88 -5.09
C LEU A 71 24.81 7.51 -4.45
N SER A 72 25.85 7.41 -3.62
CA SER A 72 26.16 6.17 -2.90
C SER A 72 25.06 5.84 -1.89
N ASP A 73 24.59 6.83 -1.14
CA ASP A 73 23.55 6.66 -0.12
C ASP A 73 22.21 6.27 -0.74
N ILE A 74 21.84 6.76 -1.92
CA ILE A 74 20.64 6.31 -2.64
C ILE A 74 20.66 4.81 -2.87
N ILE A 75 21.80 4.25 -3.28
CA ILE A 75 21.93 2.81 -3.54
C ILE A 75 21.76 2.03 -2.23
N ILE A 76 22.44 2.48 -1.16
CA ILE A 76 22.35 1.85 0.17
C ILE A 76 20.92 1.91 0.70
N MET A 77 20.26 3.06 0.62
CA MET A 77 18.88 3.25 1.04
C MET A 77 17.94 2.32 0.26
N GLN A 78 18.16 2.15 -1.05
CA GLN A 78 17.34 1.26 -1.85
C GLN A 78 17.51 -0.22 -1.43
N LEU A 79 18.74 -0.63 -1.08
CA LEU A 79 19.01 -1.96 -0.51
C LEU A 79 18.36 -2.16 0.87
N GLN A 80 18.21 -1.08 1.64
CA GLN A 80 17.46 -1.04 2.90
C GLN A 80 15.93 -0.94 2.70
N LEU A 81 15.44 -1.17 1.47
CA LEU A 81 14.02 -1.16 1.13
C LEU A 81 13.33 0.20 1.33
N CYS A 82 14.07 1.30 1.16
CA CYS A 82 13.55 2.66 1.33
C CYS A 82 12.31 2.95 0.46
N SER A 83 12.26 2.44 -0.78
CA SER A 83 11.07 2.55 -1.65
C SER A 83 9.84 1.85 -1.06
N VAL A 84 10.02 0.70 -0.42
CA VAL A 84 8.95 -0.05 0.27
C VAL A 84 8.48 0.74 1.48
N PHE A 85 9.42 1.25 2.28
CA PHE A 85 9.16 2.07 3.46
C PHE A 85 8.37 3.35 3.13
N PHE A 86 8.81 4.14 2.15
CA PHE A 86 8.11 5.37 1.78
C PHE A 86 6.72 5.10 1.19
N THR A 87 6.57 4.02 0.42
CA THR A 87 5.28 3.61 -0.12
C THR A 87 4.30 3.23 1.00
N PHE A 88 4.78 2.58 2.06
CA PHE A 88 4.05 2.28 3.28
C PHE A 88 3.70 3.55 4.08
N CYS A 89 4.67 4.42 4.35
CA CYS A 89 4.46 5.68 5.06
C CYS A 89 3.46 6.60 4.37
N LEU A 90 3.48 6.64 3.03
CA LEU A 90 2.48 7.40 2.27
C LEU A 90 1.06 6.86 2.49
N GLY A 91 0.91 5.53 2.54
CA GLY A 91 -0.37 4.87 2.81
C GLY A 91 -0.93 5.20 4.20
N THR A 92 -0.10 5.08 5.25
CA THR A 92 -0.49 5.41 6.62
C THR A 92 -0.81 6.90 6.77
N LYS A 93 0.08 7.79 6.31
CA LYS A 93 -0.10 9.25 6.42
C LYS A 93 -1.37 9.72 5.71
N THR A 94 -1.60 9.29 4.47
CA THR A 94 -2.80 9.70 3.71
C THR A 94 -4.08 9.30 4.43
N HIS A 95 -4.14 8.08 4.95
CA HIS A 95 -5.33 7.58 5.62
C HIS A 95 -5.58 8.23 6.98
N TYR A 96 -4.56 8.27 7.84
CA TYR A 96 -4.71 8.79 9.20
C TYR A 96 -4.77 10.31 9.26
N PHE A 97 -4.27 11.01 8.23
CA PHE A 97 -4.51 12.45 8.06
C PHE A 97 -5.91 12.71 7.47
N GLY A 98 -6.32 11.95 6.45
CA GLY A 98 -7.62 12.12 5.81
C GLY A 98 -8.80 11.76 6.73
N ARG A 99 -8.63 10.78 7.62
CA ARG A 99 -9.70 10.31 8.52
C ARG A 99 -10.24 11.42 9.43
N PRO A 100 -9.43 12.11 10.26
CA PRO A 100 -9.90 13.21 11.09
C PRO A 100 -10.44 14.38 10.28
N VAL A 101 -9.81 14.69 9.14
CA VAL A 101 -10.25 15.80 8.28
C VAL A 101 -11.66 15.57 7.72
N LEU A 102 -11.97 14.33 7.31
CA LEU A 102 -13.24 13.98 6.69
C LEU A 102 -14.33 13.56 7.69
N HIS A 103 -13.95 12.88 8.78
CA HIS A 103 -14.89 12.21 9.70
C HIS A 103 -14.69 12.59 11.17
N GLY A 104 -13.71 13.42 11.51
CA GLY A 104 -13.34 13.70 12.90
C GLY A 104 -12.79 12.48 13.64
N GLY A 105 -12.85 12.51 14.98
CA GLY A 105 -12.48 11.38 15.84
C GLY A 105 -10.97 11.11 15.92
N ALA A 106 -10.14 12.17 15.87
CA ALA A 106 -8.70 12.04 16.12
C ALA A 106 -8.48 11.39 17.50
N LYS A 107 -7.73 10.27 17.52
CA LYS A 107 -7.38 9.55 18.73
C LYS A 107 -5.89 9.69 18.97
N TYR A 108 -5.51 10.19 20.14
CA TYR A 108 -4.11 10.15 20.55
C TYR A 108 -3.69 8.69 20.76
N ARG A 109 -2.54 8.34 20.20
CA ARG A 109 -1.89 7.05 20.40
C ARG A 109 -0.53 7.31 21.00
N ALA A 110 -0.37 6.94 22.27
CA ALA A 110 0.87 7.15 22.99
C ALA A 110 2.02 6.39 22.30
N THR A 111 3.13 7.08 22.04
CA THR A 111 4.33 6.49 21.43
C THR A 111 5.19 5.70 22.42
N GLY A 112 4.77 5.62 23.69
CA GLY A 112 5.50 4.94 24.75
C GLY A 112 6.84 5.63 25.09
N ARG A 113 7.38 5.34 26.28
CA ARG A 113 8.78 5.58 26.63
C ARG A 113 9.41 4.22 26.81
N GLY A 114 9.96 3.64 25.74
CA GLY A 114 10.53 2.30 25.74
C GLY A 114 11.58 2.15 24.63
N PHE A 115 12.19 0.97 24.54
CA PHE A 115 13.12 0.68 23.44
C PHE A 115 12.40 0.78 22.09
N VAL A 116 13.03 1.50 21.16
CA VAL A 116 12.50 1.81 19.81
C VAL A 116 12.25 0.56 18.96
N VAL A 117 12.86 -0.58 19.35
CA VAL A 117 12.77 -1.86 18.64
C VAL A 117 11.87 -2.81 19.43
N ARG A 118 10.55 -2.71 19.23
CA ARG A 118 9.56 -3.62 19.82
C ARG A 118 8.86 -4.41 18.71
N HIS A 119 8.82 -5.73 18.86
CA HIS A 119 7.99 -6.59 18.04
C HIS A 119 6.50 -6.35 18.35
N GLU A 120 5.71 -6.08 17.32
CA GLU A 120 4.26 -5.96 17.43
C GLU A 120 3.59 -7.24 16.97
N LYS A 121 2.69 -7.78 17.82
CA LYS A 121 1.99 -9.04 17.54
C LYS A 121 1.14 -8.94 16.26
N PHE A 122 0.93 -10.05 15.56
CA PHE A 122 0.09 -10.09 14.35
C PHE A 122 -1.32 -9.51 14.52
N ALA A 123 -2.01 -9.78 15.64
CA ALA A 123 -3.32 -9.18 15.93
C ALA A 123 -3.25 -7.64 16.00
N GLU A 124 -2.26 -7.09 16.69
CA GLU A 124 -2.08 -5.64 16.77
C GLU A 124 -1.67 -5.04 15.42
N ASN A 125 -0.75 -5.69 14.72
CA ASN A 125 -0.28 -5.28 13.41
C ASN A 125 -1.45 -5.26 12.39
N TYR A 126 -2.29 -6.28 12.40
CA TYR A 126 -3.51 -6.34 11.59
C TYR A 126 -4.46 -5.20 11.95
N ARG A 127 -4.77 -4.97 13.23
CA ARG A 127 -5.68 -3.87 13.65
C ARG A 127 -5.17 -2.50 13.22
N LEU A 128 -3.86 -2.27 13.29
CA LEU A 128 -3.20 -1.04 12.89
C LEU A 128 -3.25 -0.76 11.39
N TYR A 129 -3.02 -1.79 10.58
CA TYR A 129 -2.80 -1.64 9.14
C TYR A 129 -3.89 -2.24 8.26
N SER A 130 -4.94 -2.84 8.83
CA SER A 130 -6.00 -3.48 8.05
C SER A 130 -6.66 -2.51 7.07
N ARG A 131 -7.05 -1.31 7.52
CA ARG A 131 -7.71 -0.29 6.69
C ARG A 131 -6.80 0.47 5.73
N THR A 132 -5.50 0.46 6.00
CA THR A 132 -4.51 1.24 5.23
C THR A 132 -3.81 0.38 4.19
N HIS A 133 -3.49 -0.86 4.55
CA HIS A 133 -2.65 -1.77 3.79
C HIS A 133 -3.42 -3.05 3.45
N VAL A 134 -3.96 -3.79 4.41
CA VAL A 134 -4.45 -5.15 4.13
C VAL A 134 -5.68 -5.14 3.21
N VAL A 135 -6.81 -4.58 3.65
CA VAL A 135 -8.09 -4.64 2.91
C VAL A 135 -7.95 -3.99 1.53
N ASN A 136 -7.46 -2.74 1.50
CA ASN A 136 -7.35 -1.99 0.25
C ASN A 136 -6.34 -2.62 -0.72
N ARG A 137 -5.30 -3.34 -0.24
CA ARG A 137 -4.32 -3.98 -1.13
C ARG A 137 -4.73 -5.38 -1.55
N LEU A 138 -5.46 -6.12 -0.73
CA LEU A 138 -6.08 -7.37 -1.16
C LEU A 138 -7.08 -7.12 -2.29
N GLU A 139 -7.89 -6.08 -2.19
CA GLU A 139 -8.79 -5.65 -3.28
C GLU A 139 -8.03 -5.36 -4.58
N LEU A 140 -6.98 -4.52 -4.52
CA LEU A 140 -6.17 -4.25 -5.72
C LEU A 140 -5.40 -5.48 -6.22
N LEU A 141 -4.98 -6.37 -5.33
CA LEU A 141 -4.33 -7.63 -5.69
C LEU A 141 -5.30 -8.50 -6.49
N THR A 142 -6.54 -8.63 -6.04
CA THR A 142 -7.58 -9.35 -6.77
C THR A 142 -7.81 -8.71 -8.14
N LEU A 143 -7.95 -7.38 -8.22
CA LEU A 143 -8.10 -6.69 -9.50
C LEU A 143 -6.91 -6.91 -10.45
N LEU A 144 -5.68 -6.89 -9.91
CA LEU A 144 -4.47 -7.17 -10.70
C LEU A 144 -4.41 -8.60 -11.19
N LEU A 145 -4.80 -9.57 -10.37
CA LEU A 145 -4.86 -10.99 -10.75
C LEU A 145 -5.90 -11.20 -11.86
N VAL A 146 -7.09 -10.62 -11.72
CA VAL A 146 -8.14 -10.70 -12.74
C VAL A 146 -7.71 -9.99 -14.03
N TYR A 147 -7.08 -8.82 -13.94
CA TYR A 147 -6.51 -8.16 -15.11
C TYR A 147 -5.39 -8.99 -15.75
N GLY A 148 -4.55 -9.66 -14.95
CA GLY A 148 -3.50 -10.55 -15.46
C GLY A 148 -4.05 -11.77 -16.19
N SER A 149 -5.22 -12.29 -15.80
CA SER A 149 -5.83 -13.47 -16.43
C SER A 149 -6.72 -13.15 -17.63
N TYR A 150 -7.45 -12.04 -17.61
CA TYR A 150 -8.41 -11.65 -18.66
C TYR A 150 -7.96 -10.47 -19.54
N GLY A 151 -6.92 -9.74 -19.12
CA GLY A 151 -6.41 -8.58 -19.85
C GLY A 151 -5.82 -9.01 -21.19
N SER A 152 -6.26 -8.34 -22.26
CA SER A 152 -5.68 -8.54 -23.58
C SER A 152 -4.22 -8.08 -23.56
N THR A 153 -3.28 -9.03 -23.69
CA THR A 153 -1.85 -8.73 -23.75
C THR A 153 -1.58 -7.89 -24.99
N SER A 154 -1.46 -6.58 -24.80
CA SER A 154 -1.01 -5.68 -25.86
C SER A 154 0.37 -6.15 -26.33
N SER A 155 0.51 -6.46 -27.61
CA SER A 155 1.68 -7.13 -28.20
C SER A 155 2.96 -6.28 -28.24
N ASP A 156 3.02 -5.19 -27.45
CA ASP A 156 4.22 -4.36 -27.29
C ASP A 156 4.82 -4.62 -25.91
N PRO A 157 5.88 -5.46 -25.83
CA PRO A 157 6.48 -5.87 -24.57
C PRO A 157 7.18 -4.75 -23.82
N ASN A 158 7.43 -3.57 -24.43
CA ASN A 158 8.28 -2.55 -23.83
C ASN A 158 7.49 -1.32 -23.36
N ALA A 159 6.43 -0.93 -24.07
CA ALA A 159 5.66 0.28 -23.76
C ALA A 159 4.92 0.23 -22.41
N TYR A 160 4.70 -0.97 -21.87
CA TYR A 160 3.85 -1.19 -20.70
C TYR A 160 4.48 -2.09 -19.64
N VAL A 161 5.82 -2.14 -19.49
CA VAL A 161 6.44 -2.94 -18.41
C VAL A 161 6.46 -2.18 -17.09
N LEU A 162 6.78 -0.88 -17.15
CA LEU A 162 6.90 -0.05 -15.96
C LEU A 162 5.57 0.09 -15.20
N LEU A 163 4.46 0.14 -15.94
CA LEU A 163 3.13 0.27 -15.39
C LEU A 163 2.70 -0.93 -14.51
N PRO A 164 2.59 -2.17 -15.03
CA PRO A 164 2.27 -3.35 -14.23
C PRO A 164 3.34 -3.59 -13.17
N PHE A 165 4.62 -3.38 -13.47
CA PHE A 165 5.68 -3.50 -12.46
C PHE A 165 5.43 -2.57 -11.27
N SER A 166 5.15 -1.28 -11.51
CA SER A 166 4.87 -0.32 -10.44
C SER A 166 3.59 -0.64 -9.66
N MET A 167 2.58 -1.23 -10.31
CA MET A 167 1.33 -1.67 -9.67
C MET A 167 1.56 -2.87 -8.77
N TRP A 168 2.21 -3.91 -9.28
CA TRP A 168 2.61 -5.08 -8.50
C TRP A 168 3.53 -4.68 -7.35
N PHE A 169 4.54 -3.85 -7.61
CA PHE A 169 5.42 -3.32 -6.60
C PHE A 169 4.64 -2.59 -5.51
N LEU A 170 3.71 -1.70 -5.84
CA LEU A 170 2.90 -0.97 -4.84
C LEU A 170 2.02 -1.91 -4.01
N VAL A 171 1.39 -2.90 -4.64
CA VAL A 171 0.49 -3.83 -3.93
C VAL A 171 1.29 -4.74 -2.99
N VAL A 172 2.34 -5.37 -3.51
CA VAL A 172 3.21 -6.28 -2.73
C VAL A 172 3.93 -5.51 -1.62
N SER A 173 4.58 -4.39 -1.94
CA SER A 173 5.30 -3.59 -0.95
C SER A 173 4.39 -3.22 0.21
N ARG A 174 3.20 -2.67 -0.05
CA ARG A 174 2.26 -2.26 1.01
C ARG A 174 1.68 -3.43 1.79
N LEU A 175 1.39 -4.56 1.14
CA LEU A 175 0.83 -5.72 1.82
C LEU A 175 1.83 -6.33 2.83
N PHE A 176 3.11 -6.40 2.44
CA PHE A 176 4.15 -7.03 3.27
C PHE A 176 4.93 -6.06 4.17
N SER A 177 4.90 -4.75 3.91
CA SER A 177 5.62 -3.74 4.72
C SER A 177 5.38 -3.86 6.23
N PRO A 178 4.13 -4.03 6.72
CA PRO A 178 3.88 -4.18 8.16
C PRO A 178 4.62 -5.35 8.80
N PHE A 179 4.93 -6.40 8.02
CA PHE A 179 5.64 -7.59 8.49
C PHE A 179 7.15 -7.43 8.32
N ILE A 180 7.61 -6.91 7.18
CA ILE A 180 9.03 -6.69 6.87
C ILE A 180 9.67 -5.74 7.88
N PHE A 181 8.96 -4.66 8.24
CA PHE A 181 9.46 -3.66 9.18
C PHE A 181 9.08 -3.95 10.64
N ASN A 182 8.54 -5.13 10.94
CA ASN A 182 8.30 -5.58 12.30
C ASN A 182 9.59 -6.21 12.87
N PRO A 183 10.18 -5.67 13.95
CA PRO A 183 11.33 -6.30 14.59
C PRO A 183 11.04 -7.76 14.95
N SER A 184 11.99 -8.68 14.74
CA SER A 184 11.76 -10.14 14.92
C SER A 184 10.60 -10.72 14.11
N GLY A 185 10.08 -10.02 13.07
CA GLY A 185 8.95 -10.49 12.27
C GLY A 185 9.21 -11.78 11.48
N PHE A 186 10.47 -12.16 11.30
CA PHE A 186 10.90 -13.39 10.63
C PHE A 186 11.40 -14.48 11.59
N GLU A 187 11.32 -14.25 12.90
CA GLU A 187 11.72 -15.23 13.90
C GLU A 187 10.64 -16.32 14.02
N TRP A 188 10.98 -17.57 13.70
CA TRP A 188 9.99 -18.66 13.60
C TRP A 188 9.15 -18.83 14.86
N GLN A 189 9.78 -18.82 16.04
CA GLN A 189 9.07 -18.97 17.31
C GLN A 189 8.03 -17.85 17.49
N LYS A 190 8.41 -16.60 17.19
CA LYS A 190 7.50 -15.44 17.26
C LYS A 190 6.34 -15.57 16.29
N ILE A 191 6.61 -16.00 15.05
CA ILE A 191 5.57 -16.21 14.03
C ILE A 191 4.52 -17.21 14.51
N VAL A 192 4.96 -18.34 15.10
CA VAL A 192 4.05 -19.36 15.61
C VAL A 192 3.21 -18.84 16.78
N ASP A 193 3.86 -18.19 17.75
CA ASP A 193 3.19 -17.62 18.92
C ASP A 193 2.15 -16.54 18.52
N ASP A 194 2.53 -15.66 17.58
CA ASP A 194 1.68 -14.61 17.04
C ASP A 194 0.52 -15.16 16.21
N TRP A 195 0.75 -16.24 15.47
CA TRP A 195 -0.29 -16.89 14.68
C TRP A 195 -1.36 -17.51 15.59
N ASP A 196 -0.96 -18.15 16.69
CA ASP A 196 -1.89 -18.68 17.70
C ASP A 196 -2.67 -17.55 18.39
N ASP A 197 -2.00 -16.47 18.82
CA ASP A 197 -2.62 -15.26 19.40
C ASP A 197 -3.63 -14.62 18.42
N TRP A 198 -3.25 -14.47 17.14
CA TRP A 198 -4.11 -13.95 16.09
C TRP A 198 -5.31 -14.86 15.82
N THR A 199 -5.11 -16.18 15.79
CA THR A 199 -6.18 -17.17 15.57
C THR A 199 -7.19 -17.16 16.72
N LYS A 200 -6.73 -16.98 17.96
CA LYS A 200 -7.61 -16.78 19.11
C LYS A 200 -8.38 -15.47 19.03
N TRP A 201 -7.73 -14.38 18.64
CA TRP A 201 -8.39 -13.07 18.49
C TRP A 201 -9.45 -13.06 17.37
N ILE A 202 -9.15 -13.65 16.21
CA ILE A 202 -10.07 -13.68 15.05
C ILE A 202 -11.29 -14.58 15.29
N SER A 203 -11.13 -15.65 16.08
CA SER A 203 -12.21 -16.59 16.43
C SER A 203 -13.05 -16.14 17.63
N SER A 204 -12.57 -15.16 18.40
CA SER A 204 -13.26 -14.61 19.57
C SER A 204 -14.47 -13.78 19.14
N ARG A 205 -15.68 -14.24 19.49
CA ARG A 205 -16.90 -13.44 19.36
C ARG A 205 -16.88 -12.28 20.34
N GLY A 206 -17.36 -11.14 19.88
CA GLY A 206 -17.42 -9.91 20.66
C GLY A 206 -18.52 -9.97 21.72
N GLY A 207 -18.81 -8.81 22.30
CA GLY A 207 -19.88 -8.66 23.29
C GLY A 207 -19.88 -7.26 23.88
N ILE A 208 -20.95 -6.94 24.62
CA ILE A 208 -21.08 -5.65 25.29
C ILE A 208 -19.91 -5.47 26.26
N GLY A 209 -19.06 -4.47 26.01
CA GLY A 209 -17.91 -4.15 26.85
C GLY A 209 -16.65 -4.98 26.58
N VAL A 210 -16.66 -5.91 25.62
CA VAL A 210 -15.45 -6.62 25.19
C VAL A 210 -14.60 -5.67 24.33
N PRO A 211 -13.36 -5.36 24.74
CA PRO A 211 -12.53 -4.43 23.99
C PRO A 211 -12.02 -5.05 22.67
N GLY A 212 -11.84 -4.23 21.64
CA GLY A 212 -11.35 -4.68 20.33
C GLY A 212 -9.97 -5.33 20.34
N ASP A 213 -9.18 -5.17 21.41
CA ASP A 213 -7.91 -5.87 21.53
C ASP A 213 -8.06 -7.38 21.81
N LYS A 214 -9.24 -7.81 22.29
CA LYS A 214 -9.58 -9.19 22.67
C LYS A 214 -10.50 -9.92 21.68
N SER A 215 -11.23 -9.19 20.84
CA SER A 215 -12.13 -9.76 19.84
C SER A 215 -12.07 -9.00 18.53
N TRP A 216 -12.01 -9.73 17.42
CA TRP A 216 -12.14 -9.16 16.08
C TRP A 216 -13.48 -8.48 15.85
N GLU A 217 -14.57 -9.05 16.37
CA GLU A 217 -15.92 -8.51 16.16
C GLU A 217 -16.06 -7.15 16.84
N SER A 218 -15.64 -7.04 18.11
CA SER A 218 -15.59 -5.75 18.83
C SER A 218 -14.71 -4.73 18.11
N TRP A 219 -13.53 -5.13 17.64
CA TRP A 219 -12.64 -4.23 16.87
C TRP A 219 -13.30 -3.74 15.58
N TRP A 220 -13.99 -4.63 14.86
CA TRP A 220 -14.68 -4.27 13.63
C TRP A 220 -15.79 -3.25 13.89
N GLU A 221 -16.60 -3.46 14.93
CA GLU A 221 -17.64 -2.52 15.33
C GLU A 221 -17.07 -1.16 15.75
N GLU A 222 -16.00 -1.13 16.53
CA GLU A 222 -15.29 0.09 16.91
C GLU A 222 -14.80 0.86 15.69
N GLU A 223 -14.20 0.16 14.71
CA GLU A 223 -13.67 0.78 13.49
C GLU A 223 -14.77 1.32 12.57
N GLN A 224 -15.96 0.69 12.60
CA GLN A 224 -17.16 1.12 11.86
C GLN A 224 -17.94 2.23 12.56
N LYS A 225 -17.83 2.38 13.89
CA LYS A 225 -18.62 3.33 14.69
C LYS A 225 -18.60 4.75 14.14
N ARG A 226 -17.46 5.20 13.62
CA ARG A 226 -17.30 6.54 13.02
C ARG A 226 -18.18 6.79 11.80
N LEU A 227 -18.49 5.75 11.02
CA LEU A 227 -19.34 5.85 9.83
C LEU A 227 -20.81 6.10 10.20
N LYS A 228 -21.22 5.78 11.43
CA LYS A 228 -22.59 6.01 11.91
C LYS A 228 -22.90 7.48 12.19
N TYR A 229 -21.86 8.30 12.39
CA TYR A 229 -22.00 9.71 12.78
C TYR A 229 -21.46 10.67 11.72
N THR A 230 -21.12 10.16 10.54
CA THR A 230 -20.70 10.97 9.39
C THR A 230 -21.83 11.04 8.38
N GLY A 231 -22.42 12.23 8.28
CA GLY A 231 -23.44 12.63 7.31
C GLY A 231 -23.08 14.00 6.76
#